data_AF-A0A6I4VCH2-F1
#
_entry.id   AF-A0A6I4VCH2-F1
#
_cell.length_a   1.000
_cell.length_b   1.000
_cell.length_c   1.000
_cell.angle_alpha   90.00
_cell.angle_beta   90.00
_cell.angle_gamma   90.00
#
_symmetry.space_group_name_H-M   'P 1'
#
loop_
_entity.id
_entity.type
_entity.pdbx_description
1 polymer ?
#
loop_
_entity_poly.entity_id
_entity_poly.type
_entity_poly.pdbx_seq_one_letter_code
_entity_poly.pdbx_strand_id
1 'polypeptide(L)' 'MHSQIDWMIYINQMEKILMLKLDDIQRAELLIQFNYIASIVEPLMSMKLDERIEVAGVFHP' A
#
# COMPACT_ATOMS: atom_id res chain seq x y z
N MET A 1 9.88 -1.12 15.09
CA MET A 1 8.47 -1.42 15.46
C MET A 1 7.66 -1.30 14.19
N HIS A 2 7.08 -2.40 13.70
CA HIS A 2 6.04 -2.30 12.66
C HIS A 2 4.76 -1.86 13.38
N SER A 3 4.38 -0.59 13.23
CA SER A 3 3.04 -0.18 13.60
C SER A 3 2.07 -0.89 12.68
N GLN A 4 1.18 -1.70 13.24
CA GLN A 4 0.10 -2.32 12.48
C GLN A 4 -0.72 -1.20 11.82
N ILE A 5 -0.70 -1.15 10.50
CA ILE A 5 -1.41 -0.12 9.74
C ILE A 5 -2.91 -0.41 9.85
N ASP A 6 -3.69 0.57 10.30
CA ASP A 6 -5.15 0.50 10.18
C ASP A 6 -5.55 0.88 8.75
N TRP A 7 -5.79 -0.16 7.94
CA TRP A 7 -6.15 0.01 6.53
C TRP A 7 -7.49 0.71 6.33
N MET A 8 -8.42 0.62 7.28
CA MET A 8 -9.70 1.30 7.17
C MET A 8 -9.52 2.82 7.33
N ILE A 9 -8.67 3.24 8.27
CA ILE A 9 -8.28 4.65 8.41
C ILE A 9 -7.56 5.13 7.14
N TYR A 10 -6.61 4.34 6.64
CA TYR A 10 -5.86 4.67 5.42
C TYR A 10 -6.78 4.85 4.21
N ILE A 11 -7.71 3.92 3.96
CA ILE A 11 -8.66 4.00 2.83
C ILE A 11 -9.52 5.27 2.93
N ASN A 12 -10.08 5.56 4.11
CA ASN A 12 -10.89 6.76 4.33
C ASN A 12 -10.10 8.07 4.13
N GLN A 13 -8.80 8.07 4.44
CA GLN A 13 -7.92 9.21 4.18
C GLN A 13 -7.61 9.36 2.69
N MET A 14 -7.25 8.25 2.03
CA MET A 14 -6.89 8.26 0.62
C MET A 14 -8.08 8.56 -0.30
N GLU A 15 -9.28 8.16 0.07
CA GLU A 15 -10.51 8.56 -0.64
C GLU A 15 -10.60 10.09 -0.75
N LYS A 16 -10.31 10.81 0.34
CA LYS A 16 -10.33 12.28 0.38
C LYS A 16 -9.15 12.90 -0.38
N ILE A 17 -7.94 12.38 -0.16
CA ILE A 17 -6.72 12.92 -0.77
C ILE A 17 -6.76 12.77 -2.30
N LEU A 18 -7.24 11.62 -2.78
CA LEU A 18 -7.32 11.31 -4.21
C LEU A 18 -8.63 11.78 -4.87
N MET A 19 -9.52 12.43 -4.11
CA MET A 19 -10.83 12.90 -4.59
C MET A 19 -11.66 11.78 -5.24
N LEU A 20 -11.63 10.58 -4.66
CA LEU A 20 -12.42 9.44 -5.11
C LEU A 20 -13.78 9.45 -4.43
N LYS A 21 -14.77 8.79 -5.06
CA LYS A 21 -16.06 8.51 -4.44
C LYS A 21 -16.21 7.00 -4.34
N LEU A 22 -16.13 6.47 -3.12
CA LEU A 22 -16.26 5.04 -2.87
C LEU A 22 -17.54 4.76 -2.09
N ASP A 23 -18.35 3.84 -2.59
CA ASP A 23 -19.47 3.32 -1.81
C ASP A 23 -18.99 2.34 -0.72
N ASP A 24 -19.92 1.90 0.13
CA ASP A 24 -19.62 0.97 1.22
C ASP A 24 -19.08 -0.39 0.73
N ILE A 25 -19.56 -0.86 -0.43
CA ILE A 25 -19.15 -2.15 -1.01
C ILE A 25 -17.71 -2.04 -1.51
N GLN A 26 -17.40 -0.97 -2.24
CA GLN A 26 -16.05 -0.69 -2.75
C GLN A 26 -15.03 -0.52 -1.62
N ARG A 27 -15.40 0.18 -0.53
CA ARG A 27 -14.54 0.30 0.65
C ARG A 27 -14.29 -1.05 1.33
N ALA A 28 -15.31 -1.90 1.45
CA ALA A 28 -15.17 -3.23 2.03
C ALA A 28 -14.25 -4.12 1.18
N GLU A 29 -14.42 -4.12 -0.14
CA GLU A 29 -13.55 -4.87 -1.06
C GLU A 29 -12.11 -4.37 -1.01
N LEU A 30 -11.88 -3.06 -1.02
CA LEU A 30 -10.53 -2.50 -0.88
C LEU A 30 -9.88 -2.92 0.44
N LEU A 31 -10.63 -2.94 1.54
CA LEU A 31 -10.09 -3.41 2.82
C LEU A 31 -9.63 -4.87 2.75
N ILE A 32 -10.40 -5.75 2.10
CA ILE A 32 -10.01 -7.16 1.89
C ILE A 32 -8.72 -7.22 1.06
N GLN A 33 -8.69 -6.51 -0.07
CA GLN A 33 -7.53 -6.53 -0.98
C GLN A 33 -6.27 -5.96 -0.32
N PHE A 34 -6.38 -4.90 0.47
CA PHE A 34 -5.24 -4.31 1.17
C PHE A 34 -4.67 -5.27 2.21
N ASN A 35 -5.52 -5.95 2.99
CA ASN A 35 -5.06 -6.98 3.93
C ASN A 35 -4.38 -8.14 3.21
N TYR A 36 -4.95 -8.60 2.10
CA TYR A 36 -4.35 -9.64 1.27
C TYR A 36 -2.97 -9.21 0.71
N ILE A 37 -2.90 -8.03 0.09
CA ILE A 37 -1.64 -7.47 -0.44
C ILE A 37 -0.60 -7.36 0.68
N ALA A 38 -0.97 -6.84 1.84
CA ALA A 38 -0.08 -6.71 2.99
C ALA A 38 0.55 -8.06 3.40
N SER A 39 -0.22 -9.15 3.33
CA SER A 39 0.30 -10.50 3.62
C SER A 39 1.25 -11.03 2.56
N ILE A 40 0.97 -10.81 1.26
CA ILE A 40 1.83 -11.33 0.18
C ILE A 40 3.12 -10.53 0.02
N VAL A 41 3.14 -9.26 0.45
CA VAL A 41 4.32 -8.39 0.38
C VAL A 41 5.19 -8.44 1.64
N GLU A 42 4.77 -9.14 2.69
CA GLU A 42 5.57 -9.32 3.91
C GLU A 42 7.00 -9.84 3.63
N PRO A 43 7.22 -10.82 2.71
CA PRO A 43 8.57 -11.25 2.35
C PRO A 43 9.40 -10.14 1.72
N LEU A 44 8.78 -9.30 0.89
CA LEU A 44 9.45 -8.17 0.22
C LEU A 44 9.88 -7.11 1.25
N MET A 45 9.01 -6.78 2.22
CA MET A 45 9.31 -5.81 3.29
C MET A 45 10.38 -6.32 4.26
N SER A 46 10.58 -7.64 4.34
CA SER A 46 11.61 -8.27 5.17
C SER A 46 13.00 -8.24 4.53
N MET A 47 13.10 -7.90 3.24
CA MET A 47 14.39 -7.78 2.55
C MET A 47 15.10 -6.49 2.97
N LYS A 48 16.41 -6.58 3.25
CA LYS A 48 17.22 -5.38 3.45
C LYS A 48 17.44 -4.69 2.11
N LEU A 49 16.98 -3.44 2.00
CA LEU A 49 17.33 -2.57 0.89
C LEU A 49 18.76 -2.06 1.11
N ASP A 50 19.62 -2.25 0.12
CA ASP A 50 20.94 -1.62 0.07
C ASP A 50 20.78 -0.14 -0.30
N GLU A 51 21.68 0.72 0.17
CA GLU A 51 21.59 2.19 0.01
C GLU A 51 21.69 2.64 -1.46
N ARG A 52 22.13 1.75 -2.36
CA ARG A 52 22.43 2.03 -3.77
C ARG A 52 21.69 1.12 -4.74
N ILE A 53 20.52 0.63 -4.36
CA ILE A 53 19.68 -0.11 -5.31
C ILE A 53 19.10 0.90 -6.30
N GLU A 54 19.63 0.90 -7.53
CA GLU A 54 18.97 1.57 -8.64
C GLU A 54 17.59 0.94 -8.85
N VAL A 55 16.56 1.78 -8.93
CA VAL A 55 15.21 1.33 -9.22
C VAL A 55 15.21 0.78 -10.65
N ALA A 56 14.61 -0.39 -10.86
CA ALA A 56 14.46 -0.93 -12.20
C ALA A 56 13.77 0.09 -13.12
N GLY A 57 14.40 0.44 -14.25
CA GLY A 57 13.86 1.41 -15.22
C GLY A 57 14.34 2.85 -15.03
N VAL A 58 15.55 3.08 -14.51
CA VAL A 58 16.19 4.41 -14.51
C VAL A 58 16.16 5.00 -15.94
N PHE A 59 15.52 6.16 -16.07
CA PHE A 59 15.50 6.90 -17.32
C PHE A 59 16.89 7.48 -17.59
N HIS A 60 17.50 7.07 -18.70
CA HIS A 60 18.74 7.66 -19.19
C HIS A 60 18.40 8.64 -20.33
N PRO A 61 18.63 9.96 -20.13
CA PRO A 61 18.31 11.00 -21.11
C PRO A 61 19.17 10.95 -22.37
#